data_AF-A0A1J3FJ40-F1
#
_entry.id   AF-A0A1J3FJ40-F1
#
_cell.length_a   1.000
_cell.length_b   1.000
_cell.length_c   1.000
_cell.angle_alpha   90.00
_cell.angle_beta   90.00
_cell.angle_gamma   90.00
#
_symmetry.space_group_name_H-M   'P 1'
#
loop_
_entity.id
_entity.type
_entity.pdbx_description
1 polymer ?
#
loop_
_entity_poly.entity_id
_entity_poly.type
_entity_poly.pdbx_seq_one_letter_code
_entity_poly.pdbx_strand_id
1 'polypeptide(L)'
;QAWKKAIFSDPFNTTGNWHGPHVCGYTGVVCAPALDDSEVMVVAGVDLNGADIAGHLPVELGLMTDVAMFHLNSNRFCGIIPKSFEKLKLMHEFDVSNNRFVGPFPHVALSWPDVKYFDLRFNDFEGQVPPELFKKELD
;
A
#
# COMPACT_ATOMS: atom_id res chain seq x y z
N GLN A 1 -9.36 9.47 2.03
CA GLN A 1 -9.87 10.64 1.27
C GLN A 1 -8.80 11.31 0.40
N ALA A 2 -7.60 11.65 0.91
CA ALA A 2 -6.52 12.18 0.06
C ALA A 2 -6.20 11.26 -1.13
N TRP A 3 -6.09 9.95 -0.89
CA TRP A 3 -5.88 8.97 -1.94
C TRP A 3 -7.00 8.89 -2.98
N LYS A 4 -8.27 9.02 -2.55
CA LYS A 4 -9.40 9.13 -3.50
C LYS A 4 -9.23 10.30 -4.47
N LYS A 5 -8.68 11.43 -4.02
CA LYS A 5 -8.41 12.60 -4.89
C LYS A 5 -7.22 12.37 -5.83
N ALA A 6 -6.32 11.44 -5.49
CA ALA A 6 -5.17 11.05 -6.30
C ALA A 6 -5.51 9.95 -7.33
N ILE A 7 -6.75 9.45 -7.32
CA ILE A 7 -7.27 8.52 -8.33
C ILE A 7 -7.82 9.31 -9.51
N PHE A 8 -7.32 9.02 -10.70
CA PHE A 8 -7.70 9.66 -11.97
C PHE A 8 -8.73 8.83 -12.76
N SER A 9 -8.72 7.50 -12.58
CA SER A 9 -9.62 6.58 -13.27
C SER A 9 -9.95 5.40 -12.37
N ASP A 10 -11.23 5.12 -12.21
CA ASP A 10 -11.77 4.01 -11.42
C ASP A 10 -12.88 3.32 -12.25
N PRO A 11 -12.52 2.46 -13.22
CA PRO A 11 -13.44 1.96 -14.23
C PRO A 11 -14.56 1.09 -13.66
N PHE A 12 -14.31 0.41 -12.54
CA PHE A 12 -15.29 -0.43 -11.86
C PHE A 12 -16.02 0.29 -10.72
N ASN A 13 -15.75 1.58 -10.51
CA ASN A 13 -16.28 2.37 -9.40
C ASN A 13 -15.99 1.71 -8.03
N THR A 14 -14.83 1.07 -7.91
CA THR A 14 -14.38 0.34 -6.71
C THR A 14 -14.34 1.28 -5.50
N THR A 15 -13.89 2.51 -5.69
CA THR A 15 -13.79 3.53 -4.62
C THR A 15 -15.04 4.39 -4.46
N GLY A 16 -16.15 4.01 -5.12
CA GLY A 16 -17.41 4.75 -5.09
C GLY A 16 -17.95 5.00 -3.68
N ASN A 17 -17.88 3.97 -2.83
CA ASN A 17 -18.35 4.04 -1.43
C ASN A 17 -17.37 4.70 -0.45
N TRP A 18 -16.22 5.21 -0.91
CA TRP A 18 -15.27 5.92 -0.05
C TRP A 18 -15.76 7.35 0.27
N HIS A 19 -16.82 7.45 1.08
CA HIS A 19 -17.40 8.70 1.55
C HIS A 19 -18.00 8.52 2.95
N GLY A 20 -18.09 9.60 3.72
CA GLY A 20 -18.52 9.55 5.13
C GLY A 20 -17.47 8.94 6.08
N PRO A 21 -17.78 8.85 7.39
CA PRO A 21 -16.79 8.49 8.40
C PRO A 21 -16.60 6.98 8.62
N HIS A 22 -17.49 6.12 8.07
CA HIS A 22 -17.46 4.67 8.28
C HIS A 22 -16.42 3.99 7.36
N VAL A 23 -15.14 4.22 7.64
CA VAL A 23 -14.00 3.77 6.80
C VAL A 23 -13.96 2.25 6.64
N CYS A 24 -14.32 1.48 7.66
CA CYS A 24 -14.35 0.01 7.58
C CYS A 24 -15.45 -0.54 6.65
N GLY A 25 -16.38 0.30 6.19
CA GLY A 25 -17.36 -0.06 5.17
C GLY A 25 -16.89 0.25 3.74
N TYR A 26 -15.68 0.78 3.56
CA TYR A 26 -15.13 1.12 2.25
C TYR A 26 -14.68 -0.14 1.53
N THR A 27 -14.96 -0.21 0.22
CA THR A 27 -14.54 -1.35 -0.60
C THR A 27 -13.02 -1.41 -0.63
N GLY A 28 -12.47 -2.60 -0.41
CA GLY A 28 -11.03 -2.84 -0.39
C GLY A 28 -10.32 -2.35 0.87
N VAL A 29 -11.03 -1.81 1.87
CA VAL A 29 -10.44 -1.48 3.18
C VAL A 29 -10.77 -2.60 4.16
N VAL A 30 -9.73 -3.11 4.83
CA VAL A 30 -9.85 -4.17 5.84
C VAL A 30 -9.54 -3.57 7.20
N CYS A 31 -10.48 -3.69 8.12
CA CYS A 31 -10.27 -3.30 9.52
C CYS A 31 -10.13 -4.51 10.42
N ALA A 32 -9.35 -4.36 11.49
CA ALA A 32 -9.19 -5.36 12.54
C ALA A 32 -9.06 -4.65 13.91
N PRO A 33 -9.24 -5.36 15.03
CA PRO A 33 -8.84 -4.86 16.34
C PRO A 33 -7.36 -4.49 16.35
N ALA A 34 -6.99 -3.39 17.01
CA ALA A 34 -5.61 -2.97 17.13
C ALA A 34 -4.79 -3.99 17.93
N LEU A 35 -3.50 -4.08 17.65
CA LEU A 35 -2.60 -5.02 18.34
C LEU A 35 -2.28 -4.60 19.78
N ASP A 36 -2.33 -3.30 20.06
CA ASP A 36 -2.05 -2.69 21.35
C ASP A 36 -3.32 -2.44 22.20
N ASP A 37 -4.49 -2.34 21.57
CA ASP A 37 -5.79 -2.22 22.23
C ASP A 37 -6.92 -2.89 21.41
N SER A 38 -7.43 -4.03 21.89
CA SER A 38 -8.45 -4.80 21.19
C SER A 38 -9.84 -4.13 21.16
N GLU A 39 -10.06 -3.07 21.94
CA GLU A 39 -11.32 -2.30 21.93
C GLU A 39 -11.35 -1.27 20.78
N VAL A 40 -10.20 -0.99 20.17
CA VAL A 40 -10.07 -0.03 19.07
C VAL A 40 -10.01 -0.77 17.73
N MET A 41 -10.85 -0.36 16.79
CA MET A 41 -10.78 -0.83 15.40
C MET A 41 -9.88 0.08 14.58
N VAL A 42 -8.91 -0.52 13.90
CA VAL A 42 -7.95 0.17 13.02
C VAL A 42 -8.06 -0.35 11.59
N VAL A 43 -7.57 0.43 10.63
CA VAL A 43 -7.38 -0.05 9.26
C VAL A 43 -6.12 -0.90 9.23
N ALA A 44 -6.30 -2.22 9.14
CA ALA A 44 -5.21 -3.19 9.15
C ALA A 44 -4.75 -3.57 7.74
N GLY A 45 -5.58 -3.33 6.71
CA GLY A 45 -5.23 -3.69 5.36
C GLY A 45 -5.97 -2.90 4.28
N VAL A 46 -5.38 -2.92 3.09
CA VAL A 46 -5.97 -2.43 1.85
C VAL A 46 -5.78 -3.50 0.78
N ASP A 47 -6.86 -3.89 0.10
CA ASP A 47 -6.86 -4.78 -1.05
C ASP A 47 -7.68 -4.18 -2.18
N LEU A 48 -7.00 -3.77 -3.25
CA LEU A 48 -7.60 -3.27 -4.49
C LEU A 48 -7.11 -4.09 -5.69
N ASN A 49 -6.80 -5.36 -5.50
CA ASN A 49 -6.31 -6.23 -6.55
C ASN A 49 -7.28 -6.27 -7.75
N GLY A 50 -6.73 -6.13 -8.98
CA GLY A 50 -7.49 -6.25 -10.21
C GLY A 50 -8.52 -5.15 -10.47
N ALA A 51 -8.42 -4.01 -9.80
CA ALA A 51 -9.40 -2.92 -9.91
C ALA A 51 -9.14 -1.98 -11.11
N ASP A 52 -8.04 -2.15 -11.85
CA ASP A 52 -7.65 -1.30 -12.99
C ASP A 52 -7.67 0.21 -12.68
N ILE A 53 -7.40 0.58 -11.42
CA ILE A 53 -7.44 1.96 -10.95
C ILE A 53 -6.19 2.69 -11.43
N ALA A 54 -6.35 3.85 -12.06
CA ALA A 54 -5.24 4.75 -12.38
C ALA A 54 -5.17 5.91 -11.39
N GLY A 55 -3.97 6.23 -10.94
CA GLY A 55 -3.72 7.28 -9.96
C GLY A 55 -2.28 7.24 -9.47
N HIS A 56 -2.01 7.89 -8.34
CA HIS A 56 -0.73 7.75 -7.63
C HIS A 56 -0.95 7.57 -6.13
N LEU A 57 0.10 7.16 -5.42
CA LEU A 57 0.09 7.06 -3.97
C LEU A 57 0.47 8.42 -3.36
N PRO A 58 -0.42 9.10 -2.60
CA PRO A 58 -0.08 10.37 -1.97
C PRO A 58 0.64 10.15 -0.62
N VAL A 59 1.35 11.17 -0.15
CA VAL A 59 2.17 11.08 1.08
C VAL A 59 1.33 10.82 2.34
N GLU A 60 0.06 11.24 2.35
CA GLU A 60 -0.88 11.07 3.44
C GLU A 60 -1.21 9.60 3.74
N LEU A 61 -0.97 8.67 2.81
CA LEU A 61 -1.11 7.24 3.09
C LEU A 61 -0.15 6.75 4.18
N GLY A 62 0.96 7.46 4.43
CA GLY A 62 1.85 7.22 5.56
C GLY A 62 1.24 7.51 6.94
N LEU A 63 -0.02 7.98 7.01
CA LEU A 63 -0.79 8.14 8.25
C LEU A 63 -1.50 6.85 8.68
N MET A 64 -1.58 5.82 7.83
CA MET A 64 -2.26 4.55 8.13
C MET A 64 -1.31 3.60 8.87
N THR A 65 -0.81 4.01 10.04
CA THR A 65 0.32 3.36 10.73
C THR A 65 0.08 1.91 11.15
N ASP A 66 -1.17 1.51 11.27
CA ASP A 66 -1.57 0.16 11.67
C ASP A 66 -1.74 -0.81 10.50
N VAL A 67 -1.52 -0.36 9.27
CA VAL A 67 -1.65 -1.20 8.08
C VAL A 67 -0.51 -2.22 8.02
N ALA A 68 -0.91 -3.48 7.93
CA ALA A 68 -0.03 -4.63 7.78
C ALA A 68 -0.09 -5.26 6.37
N MET A 69 -1.20 -5.09 5.66
CA MET A 69 -1.41 -5.68 4.32
C MET A 69 -1.75 -4.59 3.30
N PHE A 70 -1.01 -4.51 2.20
CA PHE A 70 -1.22 -3.50 1.17
C PHE A 70 -1.10 -4.12 -0.23
N HIS A 71 -2.24 -4.48 -0.80
CA HIS A 71 -2.34 -5.20 -2.07
C HIS A 71 -2.98 -4.35 -3.15
N LEU A 72 -2.17 -4.02 -4.17
CA LEU A 72 -2.55 -3.22 -5.33
C LEU A 72 -2.26 -3.92 -6.66
N ASN A 73 -2.13 -5.25 -6.68
CA ASN A 73 -1.83 -6.01 -7.88
C ASN A 73 -2.78 -5.64 -9.03
N SER A 74 -2.25 -5.55 -10.26
CA SER A 74 -3.05 -5.34 -11.48
C SER A 74 -3.88 -4.06 -11.43
N ASN A 75 -3.18 -2.95 -11.21
CA ASN A 75 -3.73 -1.60 -11.29
C ASN A 75 -2.86 -0.74 -12.24
N ARG A 76 -3.16 0.55 -12.30
CA ARG A 76 -2.44 1.54 -13.12
C ARG A 76 -1.89 2.67 -12.24
N PHE A 77 -1.52 2.36 -11.00
CA PHE A 77 -0.86 3.33 -10.13
C PHE A 77 0.53 3.68 -10.67
N CYS A 78 0.88 4.96 -10.65
CA CYS A 78 2.13 5.48 -11.20
C CYS A 78 2.89 6.36 -10.20
N GLY A 79 4.10 6.78 -10.61
CA GLY A 79 5.01 7.57 -9.78
C GLY A 79 5.93 6.69 -8.94
N ILE A 80 6.34 7.21 -7.78
CA ILE A 80 7.23 6.51 -6.83
C ILE A 80 6.44 6.09 -5.58
N ILE A 81 6.94 5.09 -4.85
CA ILE A 81 6.43 4.78 -3.51
C ILE A 81 6.80 5.93 -2.55
N PRO A 82 5.83 6.54 -1.83
CA PRO A 82 6.10 7.71 -0.99
C PRO A 82 7.04 7.39 0.18
N LYS A 83 8.01 8.27 0.45
CA LYS A 83 8.93 8.13 1.60
C LYS A 83 8.18 8.04 2.94
N SER A 84 6.99 8.64 3.05
CA SER A 84 6.16 8.56 4.25
C SER A 84 5.76 7.13 4.63
N PHE A 85 5.88 6.16 3.72
CA PHE A 85 5.62 4.74 4.01
C PHE A 85 6.65 4.16 4.99
N GLU A 86 7.77 4.85 5.25
CA GLU A 86 8.69 4.50 6.35
C GLU A 86 8.00 4.45 7.72
N LYS A 87 6.84 5.11 7.88
CA LYS A 87 6.03 5.13 9.11
C LYS A 87 5.17 3.88 9.30
N LEU A 88 4.97 3.07 8.25
CA LEU A 88 4.11 1.88 8.28
C LEU A 88 4.87 0.72 8.94
N LYS A 89 5.07 0.80 10.26
CA LYS A 89 5.95 -0.13 10.99
C LYS A 89 5.38 -1.53 11.13
N LEU A 90 4.06 -1.69 10.95
CA LEU A 90 3.40 -2.99 10.98
C LEU A 90 3.32 -3.66 9.60
N MET A 91 3.88 -3.06 8.55
CA MET A 91 3.83 -3.61 7.19
C MET A 91 4.40 -5.03 7.14
N HIS A 92 3.58 -5.97 6.72
CA HIS A 92 3.88 -7.40 6.65
C HIS A 92 3.83 -7.91 5.21
N GLU A 93 2.79 -7.50 4.46
CA GLU A 93 2.59 -7.86 3.06
C GLU A 93 2.41 -6.60 2.21
N PHE A 94 3.30 -6.44 1.25
CA PHE A 94 3.28 -5.30 0.32
C PHE A 94 3.35 -5.81 -1.12
N ASP A 95 2.22 -5.74 -1.82
CA ASP A 95 2.09 -6.11 -3.22
C ASP A 95 1.69 -4.89 -4.04
N VAL A 96 2.62 -4.42 -4.87
CA VAL A 96 2.37 -3.37 -5.87
C VAL A 96 2.66 -3.88 -7.27
N SER A 97 2.64 -5.19 -7.47
CA SER A 97 2.97 -5.81 -8.73
C SER A 97 1.96 -5.43 -9.83
N ASN A 98 2.40 -5.49 -11.09
CA ASN A 98 1.58 -5.15 -12.26
C ASN A 98 0.94 -3.76 -12.14
N ASN A 99 1.81 -2.74 -12.04
CA ASN A 99 1.46 -1.33 -11.98
C ASN A 99 2.39 -0.53 -12.92
N ARG A 100 2.45 0.79 -12.74
CA ARG A 100 3.28 1.72 -13.52
C ARG A 100 4.22 2.51 -12.62
N PHE A 101 4.67 1.92 -11.51
CA PHE A 101 5.65 2.55 -10.64
C PHE A 101 7.00 2.65 -11.33
N VAL A 102 7.69 3.76 -11.11
CA VAL A 102 8.97 4.11 -11.75
C VAL A 102 9.99 4.52 -10.70
N GLY A 103 11.24 4.74 -11.13
CA GLY A 103 12.31 5.28 -10.30
C GLY A 103 13.10 4.18 -9.55
N PRO A 104 13.95 4.55 -8.58
CA PRO A 104 14.82 3.59 -7.92
C PRO A 104 14.03 2.59 -7.06
N PHE A 105 14.70 1.52 -6.65
CA PHE A 105 14.19 0.60 -5.63
C PHE A 105 13.59 1.38 -4.43
N PRO A 106 12.37 1.04 -3.98
CA PRO A 106 11.70 1.76 -2.89
C PRO A 106 12.31 1.38 -1.53
N HIS A 107 13.32 2.15 -1.11
CA HIS A 107 14.08 1.94 0.12
C HIS A 107 13.23 1.96 1.40
N VAL A 108 11.99 2.48 1.34
CA VAL A 108 11.02 2.40 2.45
C VAL A 108 10.80 0.97 2.92
N ALA A 109 10.91 -0.02 2.02
CA ALA A 109 10.78 -1.43 2.36
C ALA A 109 11.85 -1.92 3.35
N LEU A 110 13.03 -1.29 3.34
CA LEU A 110 14.11 -1.60 4.29
C LEU A 110 13.76 -1.15 5.72
N SER A 111 12.85 -0.19 5.87
CA SER A 111 12.46 0.37 7.18
C SER A 111 11.34 -0.39 7.92
N TRP A 112 10.72 -1.37 7.26
CA TRP A 112 9.65 -2.21 7.83
C TRP A 112 10.23 -3.43 8.56
N PRO A 113 10.19 -3.49 9.90
CA PRO A 113 10.88 -4.54 10.66
C PRO A 113 10.40 -5.95 10.29
N ASP A 114 9.10 -6.12 10.08
CA ASP A 114 8.44 -7.44 10.00
C ASP A 114 7.83 -7.75 8.63
N VAL A 115 8.33 -7.11 7.56
CA VAL A 115 7.90 -7.41 6.19
C VAL A 115 8.31 -8.84 5.80
N LYS A 116 7.35 -9.64 5.36
CA LYS A 116 7.53 -11.02 4.89
C LYS A 116 7.26 -11.17 3.41
N TYR A 117 6.23 -10.50 2.90
CA TYR A 117 5.90 -10.51 1.49
C TYR A 117 6.14 -9.15 0.86
N PHE A 118 6.95 -9.12 -0.20
CA PHE A 118 7.31 -7.89 -0.89
C PHE A 118 7.40 -8.10 -2.40
N ASP A 119 6.35 -7.70 -3.11
CA ASP A 119 6.21 -7.90 -4.55
C ASP A 119 6.16 -6.59 -5.34
N LEU A 120 7.19 -6.39 -6.17
CA LEU A 120 7.35 -5.24 -7.06
C LEU A 120 7.24 -5.63 -8.55
N ARG A 121 6.95 -6.89 -8.88
CA ARG A 121 7.02 -7.43 -10.25
C ARG A 121 6.18 -6.61 -11.22
N PHE A 122 6.55 -6.59 -12.50
CA PHE A 122 5.80 -5.88 -13.55
C PHE A 122 5.57 -4.39 -13.21
N ASN A 123 6.67 -3.70 -12.92
CA ASN A 123 6.78 -2.25 -12.80
C ASN A 123 8.07 -1.81 -13.51
N ASP A 124 8.31 -0.51 -13.59
CA ASP A 124 9.47 0.11 -14.24
C ASP A 124 10.48 0.65 -13.21
N PHE A 125 10.71 -0.10 -12.12
CA PHE A 125 11.76 0.23 -11.16
C PHE A 125 13.16 0.04 -11.79
N GLU A 126 14.08 0.96 -11.50
CA GLU A 126 15.42 0.99 -12.07
C GLU A 126 16.52 1.05 -11.00
N GLY A 127 17.77 0.93 -11.46
CA GLY A 127 18.94 0.99 -10.60
C GLY A 127 19.24 -0.33 -9.89
N GLN A 128 20.02 -0.25 -8.82
CA GLN A 128 20.49 -1.42 -8.08
C GLN A 128 19.51 -1.82 -6.98
N VAL A 129 19.35 -3.12 -6.80
CA VAL A 129 18.69 -3.68 -5.62
C VAL A 129 19.64 -3.53 -4.43
N PRO A 130 19.23 -2.87 -3.33
CA PRO A 130 20.09 -2.66 -2.17
C PRO A 130 20.42 -4.00 -1.49
N PRO A 131 21.70 -4.29 -1.18
CA PRO A 131 22.10 -5.54 -0.51
C PRO A 131 21.42 -5.78 0.84
N GLU A 132 20.99 -4.72 1.51
CA GLU A 132 20.23 -4.77 2.76
C GLU A 132 18.91 -5.53 2.63
N LEU A 133 18.32 -5.58 1.43
CA LEU A 133 17.09 -6.34 1.18
C LEU A 133 17.30 -7.84 1.47
N PHE A 134 18.46 -8.39 1.09
CA PHE A 134 18.79 -9.81 1.30
C PHE A 134 19.08 -10.16 2.76
N LYS A 135 19.10 -9.16 3.67
CA LYS A 135 19.18 -9.39 5.12
C LYS A 135 17.79 -9.56 5.74
N LYS A 136 16.72 -9.30 4.98
CA LYS A 136 15.35 -9.53 5.43
C LYS A 136 14.96 -10.99 5.24
N GLU A 137 14.21 -11.51 6.19
CA GLU A 137 13.59 -12.83 6.10
C GLU A 137 12.27 -12.73 5.33
N LEU A 138 12.35 -12.60 4.00
CA LEU A 138 11.19 -12.63 3.11
C LEU A 138 10.79 -14.08 2.79
N ASP A 139 9.49 -14.31 2.58
CA ASP A 139 8.89 -15.61 2.26
C ASP A 139 8.81 -15.89 0.73
#